data_AF-A0A7J2S878-F1
#
_entry.id   AF-A0A7J2S878-F1
#
_cell.length_a   1.000
_cell.length_b   1.000
_cell.length_c   1.000
_cell.angle_alpha   90.00
_cell.angle_beta   90.00
_cell.angle_gamma   90.00
#
_symmetry.space_group_name_H-M   'P 1'
#
loop_
_entity.id
_entity.type
_entity.pdbx_description
1 polymer ?
#
loop_
_entity_poly.entity_id
_entity_poly.type
_entity_poly.pdbx_seq_one_letter_code
_entity_poly.pdbx_strand_id
1 'polypeptide(L)'
;MKINLPTPPEPIQTKKRFKEELEKGSRLMQANIKQGSWIASPLWTQYGWGNILKSYGFSWQHFMEAVRDNYYSFIQWINGTRSWDETIKDLTAIIERRIKGGI
;
A
#
# COMPACT_ATOMS: atom_id res chain seq x y z
N MET A 1 5.89 -18.01 -4.22
CA MET A 1 5.32 -17.64 -5.53
C MET A 1 5.62 -16.17 -5.73
N LYS A 2 6.03 -15.76 -6.94
CA LYS A 2 6.34 -14.37 -7.24
C LYS A 2 5.27 -13.82 -8.18
N ILE A 3 4.62 -12.72 -7.79
CA ILE A 3 3.58 -12.09 -8.61
C ILE A 3 4.20 -10.86 -9.27
N ASN A 4 4.03 -10.75 -10.59
CA ASN A 4 4.54 -9.62 -11.33
C ASN A 4 3.58 -8.43 -11.20
N LEU A 5 3.73 -7.65 -10.13
CA LEU A 5 2.99 -6.41 -9.91
C LEU A 5 3.87 -5.22 -10.33
N PRO A 6 3.37 -4.29 -11.17
CA PRO A 6 4.15 -3.12 -11.54
C PRO A 6 4.39 -2.23 -10.32
N THR A 7 5.63 -1.78 -10.13
CA THR A 7 5.98 -0.80 -9.10
C THR A 7 5.53 0.58 -9.58
N PRO A 8 4.58 1.25 -8.89
CA PRO A 8 4.17 2.60 -9.25
C PRO A 8 5.29 3.60 -8.94
N PRO A 9 5.35 4.77 -9.62
CA PRO A 9 6.21 5.87 -9.20
C PRO A 9 5.85 6.35 -7.79
N GLU A 10 6.83 6.90 -7.08
CA GLU A 10 6.61 7.45 -5.73
C GLU A 10 5.62 8.62 -5.80
N PRO A 11 4.54 8.61 -4.99
CA PRO A 11 3.59 9.71 -4.94
C PRO A 11 4.14 10.84 -4.04
N ILE A 12 5.17 11.54 -4.53
CA ILE A 12 5.95 12.57 -3.80
C ILE A 12 5.05 13.66 -3.20
N GLN A 13 4.06 14.14 -3.97
CA GLN A 13 3.13 15.17 -3.47
C GLN A 13 2.28 14.66 -2.30
N THR A 14 1.79 13.43 -2.39
CA THR A 14 1.05 12.77 -1.31
C THR A 14 1.92 12.60 -0.06
N LYS A 15 3.17 12.17 -0.23
CA LYS A 15 4.16 12.05 0.85
C LYS A 15 4.34 13.37 1.58
N LYS A 16 4.61 14.44 0.83
CA LYS A 16 4.83 15.78 1.39
C LYS A 16 3.62 16.25 2.21
N ARG A 17 2.41 16.16 1.63
CA ARG A 17 1.16 16.51 2.32
C ARG A 17 0.95 15.70 3.59
N PHE A 18 1.18 14.39 3.55
CA PHE A 18 1.01 13.52 4.72
C PHE A 18 2.01 13.85 5.82
N LYS A 19 3.27 14.12 5.45
CA LYS A 19 4.31 14.50 6.41
C LYS A 19 3.95 15.81 7.12
N GLU A 20 3.59 16.84 6.36
CA GLU A 20 3.18 18.15 6.93
C GLU A 20 2.01 18.03 7.90
N GLU A 21 1.00 17.22 7.57
CA GLU A 21 -0.18 17.03 8.43
C GLU A 21 0.12 16.18 9.67
N LEU A 22 0.99 15.17 9.57
CA LEU A 22 1.44 14.39 10.72
C LEU A 22 2.31 15.23 11.67
N GLU A 23 3.18 16.10 11.15
CA GLU A 23 3.99 17.02 11.95
C GLU A 23 3.13 18.03 12.72
N LYS A 24 1.96 18.41 12.19
CA LYS A 24 0.94 19.20 12.90
C LYS A 24 0.14 18.39 13.93
N GLY A 25 0.39 17.09 14.09
CA GLY A 25 -0.30 16.22 15.03
C GLY A 25 -1.70 15.77 14.57
N SER A 26 -1.98 15.77 13.27
CA SER A 26 -3.30 15.42 12.73
C SER A 26 -3.64 13.93 12.93
N ARG A 27 -4.48 13.65 13.94
CA ARG A 27 -5.05 12.31 14.17
C ARG A 27 -5.92 11.84 12.99
N LEU A 28 -6.60 12.76 12.32
CA LEU A 28 -7.39 12.46 11.14
C LEU A 28 -6.51 11.97 9.99
N MET A 29 -5.36 12.61 9.78
CA MET A 29 -4.40 12.16 8.77
C MET A 29 -3.85 10.77 9.10
N GLN A 30 -3.49 10.54 10.37
CA GLN A 30 -3.05 9.23 10.82
C GLN A 30 -4.09 8.13 10.54
N ALA A 31 -5.37 8.41 10.83
CA ALA A 31 -6.48 7.50 10.55
C ALA A 31 -6.67 7.27 9.03
N ASN A 32 -6.54 8.31 8.21
CA ASN A 32 -6.63 8.23 6.75
C ASN A 32 -5.51 7.35 6.15
N ILE A 33 -4.26 7.54 6.60
CA ILE A 33 -3.13 6.71 6.16
C ILE A 33 -3.38 5.25 6.57
N LYS A 34 -3.90 5.01 7.78
CA LYS A 34 -4.25 3.68 8.29
C LYS A 34 -5.39 3.02 7.52
N GLN A 35 -6.35 3.78 7.03
CA GLN A 35 -7.43 3.25 6.20
C GLN A 35 -6.91 2.73 4.86
N GLY A 36 -5.85 3.33 4.31
CA GLY A 36 -5.13 2.81 3.14
C GLY A 36 -5.79 3.08 1.78
N SER A 37 -7.01 3.63 1.75
CA SER A 37 -7.75 3.92 0.50
C SER A 37 -6.97 4.81 -0.48
N TRP A 38 -6.14 5.72 0.05
CA TRP A 38 -5.32 6.65 -0.74
C TRP A 38 -4.31 5.94 -1.66
N ILE A 39 -3.87 4.73 -1.29
CA ILE A 39 -2.92 3.93 -2.07
C ILE A 39 -3.58 2.70 -2.69
N ALA A 40 -4.55 2.09 -2.00
CA ALA A 40 -5.24 0.91 -2.50
C ALA A 40 -5.98 1.20 -3.82
N SER A 41 -6.75 2.28 -3.88
CA SER A 41 -7.52 2.65 -5.08
C SER A 41 -6.64 2.81 -6.33
N PRO A 42 -5.57 3.64 -6.32
CA PRO A 42 -4.72 3.79 -7.50
C PRO A 42 -3.96 2.49 -7.85
N LEU A 43 -3.44 1.73 -6.88
CA LEU A 43 -2.79 0.45 -7.14
C LEU A 43 -3.72 -0.53 -7.86
N TRP A 44 -4.93 -0.67 -7.35
CA TRP A 44 -5.90 -1.61 -7.88
C TRP A 44 -6.41 -1.22 -9.28
N THR A 45 -6.69 0.06 -9.49
CA THR A 45 -7.30 0.57 -10.72
C THR A 45 -6.26 1.07 -11.72
N GLN A 46 -5.58 2.17 -11.40
CA GLN A 46 -4.66 2.88 -12.31
C GLN A 46 -3.43 2.05 -12.66
N TYR A 47 -2.86 1.33 -11.69
CA TYR A 47 -1.70 0.47 -11.91
C TYR A 47 -2.08 -0.98 -12.27
N GLY A 48 -3.37 -1.27 -12.43
CA GLY A 48 -3.85 -2.56 -12.94
C GLY A 48 -3.63 -3.75 -12.00
N TRP A 49 -3.27 -3.54 -10.73
CA TRP A 49 -3.06 -4.65 -9.80
C TRP A 49 -4.33 -5.48 -9.62
N GLY A 50 -5.51 -4.87 -9.67
CA GLY A 50 -6.78 -5.58 -9.55
C GLY A 50 -6.98 -6.65 -10.64
N ASN A 51 -6.55 -6.38 -11.87
CA ASN A 51 -6.67 -7.36 -12.96
C ASN A 51 -5.75 -8.56 -12.73
N ILE A 52 -4.53 -8.30 -12.26
CA ILE A 52 -3.52 -9.33 -11.98
C ILE A 52 -3.96 -10.17 -10.78
N LEU A 53 -4.29 -9.51 -9.66
CA LEU A 53 -4.62 -10.15 -8.39
C LEU A 53 -5.90 -10.99 -8.47
N LYS A 54 -6.91 -10.55 -9.23
CA LYS A 54 -8.13 -11.33 -9.47
C LYS A 54 -7.85 -12.68 -10.14
N SER A 55 -6.86 -12.76 -11.03
CA SER A 55 -6.49 -14.05 -11.67
C SER A 55 -5.90 -15.06 -10.67
N TYR A 56 -5.50 -14.59 -9.48
CA TYR A 56 -5.05 -15.42 -8.36
C TYR A 56 -6.12 -15.58 -7.26
N GLY A 57 -7.39 -15.24 -7.54
CA GLY A 57 -8.48 -15.31 -6.56
C GLY A 57 -8.44 -14.21 -5.49
N PHE A 58 -7.56 -13.22 -5.62
CA PHE A 58 -7.35 -12.18 -4.62
C PHE A 58 -8.28 -10.99 -4.85
N SER A 59 -9.32 -10.92 -4.01
CA SER A 59 -10.38 -9.90 -4.09
C SER A 59 -9.94 -8.52 -3.62
N TRP A 60 -10.78 -7.52 -3.90
CA TRP A 60 -10.59 -6.15 -3.41
C TRP A 60 -10.55 -6.09 -1.88
N GLN A 61 -11.38 -6.88 -1.20
CA GLN A 61 -11.44 -6.94 0.25
C GLN A 61 -10.11 -7.45 0.84
N HIS A 62 -9.58 -8.56 0.33
CA HIS A 62 -8.27 -9.08 0.75
C HIS A 62 -7.13 -8.11 0.45
N PHE A 63 -7.23 -7.36 -0.64
CA PHE A 63 -6.26 -6.31 -0.97
C PHE A 63 -6.30 -5.13 0.00
N MET A 64 -7.49 -4.65 0.35
CA MET A 64 -7.65 -3.61 1.37
C MET A 64 -7.08 -4.05 2.73
N GLU A 65 -7.28 -5.30 3.12
CA GLU A 65 -6.66 -5.84 4.33
C GLU A 65 -5.14 -5.86 4.25
N ALA A 66 -4.56 -6.34 3.15
CA ALA A 66 -3.11 -6.35 2.95
C ALA A 66 -2.50 -4.94 3.01
N VAL A 67 -3.18 -3.95 2.42
CA VAL A 67 -2.76 -2.53 2.49
C VAL A 67 -2.81 -2.01 3.92
N ARG A 68 -3.85 -2.36 4.68
CA ARG A 68 -3.99 -1.97 6.10
C ARG A 68 -2.92 -2.62 6.98
N ASP A 69 -2.57 -3.87 6.72
CA ASP A 69 -1.47 -4.55 7.41
C ASP A 69 -0.10 -3.93 7.08
N ASN A 70 0.06 -3.39 5.86
CA ASN A 70 1.26 -2.68 5.43
C ASN A 70 1.33 -1.21 5.94
N TYR A 71 0.36 -0.76 6.73
CA TYR A 71 0.26 0.63 7.20
C TYR A 71 1.56 1.16 7.81
N TYR A 72 2.25 0.35 8.61
CA TYR A 72 3.48 0.79 9.28
C TYR A 72 4.61 1.10 8.29
N SER A 73 4.75 0.33 7.21
CA SER A 73 5.72 0.63 6.14
C SER A 73 5.39 1.92 5.39
N PHE A 74 4.11 2.27 5.24
CA PHE A 74 3.73 3.58 4.70
C PHE A 74 4.11 4.73 5.64
N ILE A 75 3.94 4.57 6.95
CA ILE A 75 4.37 5.58 7.93
C ILE A 75 5.89 5.76 7.91
N GLN A 76 6.66 4.67 7.85
CA GLN A 76 8.11 4.75 7.72
C GLN A 76 8.54 5.46 6.42
N TRP A 77 7.86 5.18 5.32
CA TRP A 77 8.09 5.87 4.04
C TRP A 77 7.80 7.37 4.12
N ILE A 78 6.71 7.78 4.76
CA ILE A 78 6.37 9.20 4.96
C ILE A 78 7.45 9.91 5.78
N ASN A 79 7.94 9.25 6.84
CA ASN A 79 8.98 9.78 7.72
C ASN A 79 10.39 9.73 7.11
N GLY A 80 10.57 9.05 5.98
CA GLY A 80 11.87 8.91 5.31
C GLY A 80 12.78 7.84 5.91
N THR A 81 12.27 6.98 6.79
CA THR A 81 13.03 5.84 7.35
C THR A 81 12.92 4.57 6.51
N ARG A 82 12.12 4.60 5.44
CA ARG A 82 11.98 3.54 4.43
C ARG A 82 11.82 4.15 3.03
N SER A 83 12.39 3.52 2.02
CA SER A 83 12.20 3.95 0.62
C SER A 83 10.83 3.53 0.07
N TRP A 84 10.39 4.17 -1.02
CA TRP A 84 9.14 3.80 -1.69
C TRP A 84 9.18 2.35 -2.20
N ASP A 85 10.28 1.96 -2.82
CA ASP A 85 10.46 0.62 -3.37
C ASP A 85 10.39 -0.47 -2.30
N GLU A 86 10.99 -0.23 -1.13
CA GLU A 86 10.89 -1.15 0.02
C GLU A 86 9.45 -1.25 0.51
N THR A 87 8.73 -0.13 0.64
CA THR A 87 7.33 -0.12 1.08
C THR A 87 6.42 -0.87 0.11
N ILE A 88 6.64 -0.76 -1.20
CA ILE A 88 5.90 -1.53 -2.21
C ILE A 88 6.28 -3.01 -2.15
N LYS A 89 7.56 -3.34 -1.99
CA LYS A 89 8.02 -4.74 -1.80
C LYS A 89 7.39 -5.40 -0.58
N ASP A 90 7.26 -4.69 0.54
CA ASP A 90 6.59 -5.20 1.74
C ASP A 90 5.13 -5.56 1.45
N LEU A 91 4.40 -4.66 0.79
CA LEU A 91 3.01 -4.90 0.40
C LEU A 91 2.88 -6.11 -0.53
N THR A 92 3.73 -6.19 -1.56
CA THR A 92 3.76 -7.34 -2.46
C THR A 92 4.04 -8.64 -1.71
N ALA A 93 4.98 -8.63 -0.76
CA ALA A 93 5.28 -9.80 0.05
C ALA A 93 4.11 -10.24 0.95
N ILE A 94 3.33 -9.31 1.50
CA ILE A 94 2.09 -9.63 2.25
C ILE A 94 1.09 -10.34 1.32
N ILE A 95 0.87 -9.80 0.13
CA ILE A 95 -0.07 -10.36 -0.85
C ILE A 95 0.36 -11.75 -1.30
N GLU A 96 1.64 -11.93 -1.64
CA GLU A 96 2.20 -13.24 -2.04
C GLU A 96 2.07 -14.28 -0.93
N ARG A 97 2.28 -13.91 0.33
CA ARG A 97 2.09 -14.80 1.48
C ARG A 97 0.64 -15.24 1.62
N ARG A 98 -0.31 -14.30 1.51
CA ARG A 98 -1.75 -14.61 1.58
C ARG A 98 -2.13 -15.56 0.45
N ILE A 99 -1.81 -15.25 -0.80
CA ILE A 99 -2.12 -16.12 -1.95
C ILE A 99 -1.49 -17.51 -1.78
N LYS A 100 -0.23 -17.61 -1.35
CA LYS A 100 0.41 -18.91 -1.07
C LYS A 100 -0.30 -19.66 0.07
N GLY A 101 -0.86 -18.95 1.03
CA GLY A 101 -1.63 -19.49 2.15
C GLY A 101 -3.04 -19.94 1.78
N GLY A 102 -3.47 -19.82 0.52
CA GLY A 102 -4.85 -20.08 0.08
C GLY A 102 -5.76 -18.85 0.17
N ILE A 103 -5.15 -17.68 0.43
CA ILE A 103 -5.73 -16.41 0.85
C ILE A 103 -6.26 -16.47 2.27
#